data_AF-A0A0D0E0I2-F1
#
_entry.id   AF-A0A0D0E0I2-F1
#
_cell.length_a   1.000
_cell.length_b   1.000
_cell.length_c   1.000
_cell.angle_alpha   90.00
_cell.angle_beta   90.00
_cell.angle_gamma   90.00
#
_symmetry.space_group_name_H-M   'P 1'
#
loop_
_entity.id
_entity.type
_entity.pdbx_description
1 polymer ?
#
loop_
_entity_poly.entity_id
_entity_poly.type
_entity_poly.pdbx_seq_one_letter_code
_entity_poly.pdbx_strand_id
1 'polypeptide(L)'
;MTKNTFIPAWYKIDSEMRRWSLTNLSPEQHEDDETDNQRWTAVWFHDESTFYAHNCCKMCWVLRDAKALPQQKGEGPSLMVANFISADYGWLCSCDGKESTWVLFRVGKGHDGYFTNDEILEQTKKAMTILEEDCPDEDHVFVFDNATTHLKCADDALSAHCMPKSCHPWGVEINVKDVEGKLVYGAHGKPMKQKIPMGNGTFADGSPHKFCHPPGHKDAGFFKGMATILTEQGFDTLGLKAQCHNSKAFDCVTCRKLV
;
A
#
# COMPACT_ATOMS: atom_id res chain seq x y z
N MET A 1 -2.91 10.90 4.01
CA MET A 1 -3.89 11.35 5.03
C MET A 1 -3.51 12.73 5.56
N THR A 2 -4.48 13.60 5.85
CA THR A 2 -4.22 14.89 6.51
C THR A 2 -4.19 14.75 8.03
N LYS A 3 -3.41 15.60 8.71
CA LYS A 3 -3.32 15.67 10.19
C LYS A 3 -4.70 15.70 10.88
N ASN A 4 -5.69 16.33 10.24
CA ASN A 4 -7.06 16.48 10.73
C ASN A 4 -7.90 15.18 10.68
N THR A 5 -7.38 14.09 10.12
CA THR A 5 -8.07 12.80 10.04
C THR A 5 -7.42 11.77 10.95
N PHE A 6 -6.09 11.67 10.89
CA PHE A 6 -5.35 10.66 11.65
C PHE A 6 -5.40 10.90 13.16
N ILE A 7 -5.10 12.13 13.61
CA ILE A 7 -5.05 12.43 15.06
C ILE A 7 -6.43 12.20 15.71
N PRO A 8 -7.55 12.69 15.15
CA PRO A 8 -8.85 12.40 15.74
C PRO A 8 -9.24 10.92 15.70
N ALA A 9 -8.82 10.15 14.69
CA ALA A 9 -9.05 8.71 14.64
C ALA A 9 -8.26 7.97 15.73
N TRP A 10 -7.00 8.36 15.94
CA TRP A 10 -6.16 7.81 17.01
C TRP A 10 -6.77 8.04 18.39
N TYR A 11 -7.25 9.26 18.67
CA TYR A 11 -7.90 9.56 19.96
C TYR A 11 -9.20 8.78 20.20
N LYS A 12 -9.87 8.26 19.16
CA LYS A 12 -11.08 7.44 19.34
C LYS A 12 -10.77 6.05 19.89
N ILE A 13 -9.63 5.48 19.51
CA ILE A 13 -9.19 4.16 19.98
C ILE A 13 -8.35 4.24 21.24
N ASP A 14 -7.89 5.45 21.64
CA ASP A 14 -7.01 5.67 22.79
C ASP A 14 -7.57 5.15 24.13
N SER A 15 -8.88 5.25 24.32
CA SER A 15 -9.55 4.71 25.52
C SER A 15 -9.63 3.18 25.54
N GLU A 16 -9.45 2.52 24.40
CA GLU A 16 -9.54 1.06 24.23
C GLU A 16 -8.14 0.42 24.14
N MET A 17 -7.07 1.22 24.16
CA MET A 17 -5.70 0.74 24.15
C MET A 17 -5.17 0.55 25.57
N ARG A 18 -4.25 -0.41 25.73
CA ARG A 18 -3.53 -0.59 27.00
C ARG A 18 -2.64 0.62 27.28
N ARG A 19 -2.71 1.12 28.51
CA ARG A 19 -1.85 2.20 29.01
C ARG A 19 -0.71 1.60 29.80
N TRP A 20 0.48 2.15 29.61
CA TRP A 20 1.69 1.65 30.25
C TRP A 20 2.25 2.72 31.18
N SER A 21 2.51 2.35 32.44
CA SER A 21 3.11 3.28 33.39
C SER A 21 4.60 3.50 33.05
N LEU A 22 5.00 4.78 33.00
CA LEU A 22 6.39 5.16 32.74
C LEU A 22 7.37 4.68 33.82
N THR A 23 6.88 4.38 35.02
CA THR A 23 7.68 4.02 36.18
C THR A 23 7.96 2.53 36.30
N ASN A 24 7.01 1.67 35.90
CA ASN A 24 7.10 0.23 36.15
C ASN A 24 7.09 -0.64 34.89
N LEU A 25 6.92 -0.03 33.69
CA LEU A 25 6.78 -0.77 32.41
C LEU A 25 5.73 -1.90 32.51
N SER A 26 4.70 -1.67 33.33
CA SER A 26 3.55 -2.55 33.50
C SER A 26 2.29 -1.85 33.02
N PRO A 27 1.28 -2.61 32.55
CA PRO A 27 -0.02 -2.04 32.23
C PRO A 27 -0.58 -1.29 33.45
N GLU A 28 -1.10 -0.09 33.27
CA GLU A 28 -1.87 0.62 34.29
C GLU A 28 -3.16 -0.18 34.53
N GLN A 29 -3.38 -0.66 35.75
CA GLN A 29 -4.65 -1.28 36.12
C GLN A 29 -5.69 -0.16 36.20
N HIS A 30 -6.75 -0.25 35.39
CA HIS A 30 -7.89 0.66 35.52
C HIS A 30 -8.66 0.30 36.81
N GLU A 31 -8.80 1.27 37.72
CA GLU A 31 -9.53 1.08 38.99
C GLU A 31 -11.07 0.96 38.79
N ASP A 32 -11.58 1.15 37.56
CA ASP A 32 -13.01 1.11 37.19
C ASP A 32 -13.38 -0.07 36.26
N ASP A 33 -12.68 -1.21 36.33
CA ASP A 33 -12.93 -2.38 35.46
C ASP A 33 -14.11 -3.26 35.96
N GLU A 34 -15.25 -2.63 36.29
CA GLU A 34 -16.53 -3.28 36.63
C GLU A 34 -17.59 -3.14 35.51
N THR A 35 -17.17 -3.06 34.24
CA THR A 35 -18.13 -3.21 33.12
C THR A 35 -17.70 -4.31 32.15
N ASP A 36 -18.42 -5.44 32.26
CA ASP A 36 -18.55 -6.52 31.28
C ASP A 36 -18.43 -6.03 29.82
N ASN A 37 -17.58 -6.69 29.02
CA ASN A 37 -17.47 -6.66 27.55
C ASN A 37 -16.69 -5.52 26.84
N GLN A 38 -15.66 -4.91 27.44
CA GLN A 38 -14.76 -4.05 26.66
C GLN A 38 -13.68 -4.87 25.92
N ARG A 39 -13.74 -4.91 24.57
CA ARG A 39 -12.65 -5.46 23.74
C ARG A 39 -11.50 -4.47 23.72
N TRP A 40 -10.29 -4.97 23.98
CA TRP A 40 -9.07 -4.17 23.90
C TRP A 40 -8.64 -4.02 22.44
N THR A 41 -8.12 -2.85 22.09
CA THR A 41 -7.51 -2.60 20.79
C THR A 41 -5.99 -2.74 20.88
N ALA A 42 -5.42 -3.68 20.14
CA ALA A 42 -3.98 -3.80 19.95
C ALA A 42 -3.54 -3.15 18.64
N VAL A 43 -2.51 -2.30 18.71
CA VAL A 43 -1.98 -1.59 17.53
C VAL A 43 -0.69 -2.23 17.05
N TRP A 44 -0.64 -2.53 15.76
CA TRP A 44 0.47 -3.18 15.08
C TRP A 44 1.10 -2.24 14.06
N PHE A 45 2.34 -1.82 14.33
CA PHE A 45 3.12 -0.98 13.43
C PHE A 45 3.90 -1.85 12.45
N HIS A 46 3.81 -1.52 11.17
CA HIS A 46 4.55 -2.17 10.09
C HIS A 46 5.59 -1.22 9.51
N ASP A 47 6.76 -1.78 9.17
CA ASP A 47 7.79 -1.08 8.41
C ASP A 47 8.68 -2.10 7.67
N GLU A 48 9.38 -1.64 6.63
CA GLU A 48 10.38 -2.42 5.91
C GLU A 48 11.78 -1.79 6.01
N SER A 49 12.75 -2.59 6.47
CA SER A 49 14.14 -2.18 6.60
C SER A 49 15.05 -3.00 5.69
N THR A 50 15.96 -2.33 4.97
CA THR A 50 16.94 -2.98 4.10
C THR A 50 18.34 -2.93 4.70
N PHE A 51 18.96 -4.11 4.82
CA PHE A 51 20.32 -4.30 5.32
C PHE A 51 21.23 -4.73 4.19
N TYR A 52 22.43 -4.17 4.14
CA TYR A 52 23.42 -4.48 3.11
C TYR A 52 24.60 -5.20 3.70
N ALA A 53 25.12 -6.21 2.99
CA ALA A 53 26.22 -7.04 3.48
C ALA A 53 27.49 -6.24 3.81
N HIS A 54 27.74 -5.13 3.11
CA HIS A 54 28.90 -4.27 3.32
C HIS A 54 28.56 -2.96 4.05
N ASN A 55 27.38 -2.87 4.68
CA ASN A 55 27.07 -1.75 5.59
C ASN A 55 27.89 -1.90 6.88
N CYS A 56 29.14 -1.43 6.82
CA CYS A 56 30.02 -1.33 7.98
C CYS A 56 30.11 0.14 8.41
N CYS A 57 30.02 0.40 9.72
CA CYS A 57 30.46 1.68 10.27
C CYS A 57 31.99 1.79 10.12
N LYS A 58 32.48 2.58 9.17
CA LYS A 58 33.92 2.68 8.84
C LYS A 58 34.70 3.60 9.79
N MET A 59 34.53 3.43 11.11
CA MET A 59 35.48 3.98 12.07
C MET A 59 36.43 2.89 12.52
N CYS A 60 37.63 2.87 11.94
CA CYS A 60 38.71 2.01 12.39
C CYS A 60 39.95 2.86 12.70
N TRP A 61 40.62 2.54 13.80
CA TRP A 61 41.94 3.09 14.10
C TRP A 61 42.97 2.27 13.34
N VAL A 62 43.66 2.91 12.41
CA VAL A 62 44.75 2.31 11.65
C VAL A 62 46.09 2.88 12.11
N LEU A 63 47.13 2.04 12.11
CA LEU A 63 48.51 2.51 12.34
C LEU A 63 48.88 3.52 11.25
N ARG A 64 49.72 4.50 11.58
CA ARG A 64 50.10 5.60 10.68
C ARG A 64 50.64 5.13 9.32
N ASP A 65 51.33 3.99 9.30
CA ASP A 65 51.95 3.42 8.10
C ASP A 65 51.14 2.27 7.48
N ALA A 66 49.92 2.03 7.97
CA ALA A 66 49.05 0.99 7.43
C ALA A 66 48.62 1.35 5.99
N LYS A 67 48.85 0.43 5.07
CA LYS A 67 48.36 0.56 3.68
C LYS A 67 46.86 0.29 3.66
N ALA A 68 46.12 1.09 2.88
CA ALA A 68 44.70 0.85 2.65
C ALA A 68 44.50 -0.53 2.01
N LEU A 69 43.77 -1.41 2.70
CA LEU A 69 43.34 -2.68 2.13
C LEU A 69 42.18 -2.40 1.16
N PRO A 70 42.21 -2.95 -0.08
CA PRO A 70 41.08 -2.87 -0.99
C PRO A 70 39.84 -3.48 -0.34
N GLN A 71 38.76 -2.71 -0.28
CA GLN A 71 37.44 -3.22 0.10
C GLN A 71 36.64 -3.56 -1.15
N GLN A 72 35.72 -4.51 -1.04
CA GLN A 72 34.77 -4.78 -2.11
C GLN A 72 33.99 -3.49 -2.43
N LYS A 73 33.83 -3.21 -3.72
CA LYS A 73 33.16 -2.01 -4.19
C LYS A 73 31.64 -2.18 -4.03
N GLY A 74 31.00 -1.16 -3.46
CA GLY A 74 29.55 -1.11 -3.31
C GLY A 74 29.03 -1.76 -2.02
N GLU A 75 27.73 -1.67 -1.82
CA GLU A 75 27.04 -2.08 -0.58
C GLU A 75 26.92 -3.62 -0.44
N GLY A 76 27.19 -4.36 -1.52
CA GLY A 76 27.02 -5.81 -1.55
C GLY A 76 25.56 -6.24 -1.65
N PRO A 77 25.25 -7.53 -1.46
CA PRO A 77 23.89 -8.03 -1.44
C PRO A 77 23.03 -7.34 -0.36
N SER A 78 21.77 -7.10 -0.69
CA SER A 78 20.77 -6.49 0.21
C SER A 78 19.73 -7.51 0.67
N LEU A 79 19.35 -7.42 1.94
CA LEU A 79 18.30 -8.19 2.59
C LEU A 79 17.28 -7.20 3.17
N MET A 80 16.06 -7.24 2.64
CA MET A 80 14.94 -6.51 3.21
C MET A 80 14.24 -7.39 4.25
N VAL A 81 13.85 -6.75 5.34
CA VAL A 81 13.10 -7.33 6.45
C VAL A 81 11.82 -6.52 6.59
N ALA A 82 10.67 -7.18 6.59
CA ALA A 82 9.38 -6.58 6.91
C ALA A 82 8.73 -7.34 8.07
N ASN A 83 8.11 -6.64 9.01
CA ASN A 83 7.39 -7.26 10.13
C ASN A 83 6.39 -6.29 10.78
N PHE A 84 5.53 -6.82 11.65
CA PHE A 84 4.65 -6.06 12.52
C PHE A 84 5.15 -6.09 13.96
N ILE A 85 5.01 -4.97 14.68
CA ILE A 85 5.35 -4.85 16.11
C ILE A 85 4.23 -4.14 16.88
N SER A 86 3.89 -4.66 18.04
CA SER A 86 2.99 -4.05 19.02
C SER A 86 3.73 -3.76 20.31
N ALA A 87 3.33 -2.70 21.03
CA ALA A 87 3.83 -2.43 22.37
C ALA A 87 3.42 -3.52 23.36
N ASP A 88 2.27 -4.15 23.13
CA ASP A 88 1.69 -5.13 24.05
C ASP A 88 2.26 -6.54 23.86
N TYR A 89 2.59 -6.88 22.62
CA TYR A 89 2.97 -8.23 22.21
C TYR A 89 4.39 -8.34 21.66
N GLY A 90 5.05 -7.22 21.35
CA GLY A 90 6.31 -7.22 20.63
C GLY A 90 6.11 -7.61 19.16
N TRP A 91 7.03 -8.40 18.61
CA TRP A 91 6.97 -8.85 17.21
C TRP A 91 5.80 -9.81 16.99
N LEU A 92 5.06 -9.62 15.90
CA LEU A 92 3.89 -10.45 15.62
C LEU A 92 4.29 -11.89 15.26
N CYS A 93 4.00 -12.80 16.18
CA CYS A 93 4.12 -14.24 16.06
C CYS A 93 2.92 -14.94 16.69
N SER A 94 2.73 -16.22 16.36
CA SER A 94 1.71 -17.02 17.02
C SER A 94 2.04 -17.22 18.50
N CYS A 95 1.02 -17.51 19.33
CA CYS A 95 1.16 -17.76 20.76
C CYS A 95 2.14 -18.93 21.06
N ASP A 96 2.20 -19.91 20.17
CA ASP A 96 3.14 -21.04 20.28
C ASP A 96 4.54 -20.75 19.69
N GLY A 97 4.74 -19.56 19.10
CA GLY A 97 5.98 -19.10 18.50
C GLY A 97 6.38 -19.82 17.22
N LYS A 98 5.52 -20.68 16.65
CA LYS A 98 5.84 -21.45 15.43
C LYS A 98 5.63 -20.64 14.16
N GLU A 99 4.68 -19.72 14.17
CA GLU A 99 4.41 -18.83 13.06
C GLU A 99 4.87 -17.42 13.35
N SER A 100 5.39 -16.74 12.33
CA SER A 100 5.69 -15.32 12.40
C SER A 100 5.33 -14.64 11.09
N THR A 101 5.03 -13.35 11.17
CA THR A 101 4.79 -12.50 9.99
C THR A 101 6.07 -11.91 9.43
N TRP A 102 7.22 -12.33 9.94
CA TRP A 102 8.52 -11.88 9.50
C TRP A 102 8.80 -12.32 8.06
N VAL A 103 9.02 -11.33 7.18
CA VAL A 103 9.43 -11.57 5.80
C VAL A 103 10.91 -11.25 5.64
N LEU A 104 11.66 -12.20 5.08
CA LEU A 104 13.03 -12.03 4.64
C LEU A 104 13.06 -12.04 3.11
N PHE A 105 13.43 -10.92 2.51
CA PHE A 105 13.36 -10.72 1.08
C PHE A 105 14.72 -10.30 0.51
N ARG A 106 15.29 -11.07 -0.41
CA ARG A 106 16.56 -10.71 -1.05
C ARG A 106 16.29 -9.78 -2.22
N VAL A 107 16.57 -8.50 -2.01
CA VAL A 107 16.31 -7.45 -3.00
C VAL A 107 17.35 -7.51 -4.12
N GLY A 108 16.91 -7.32 -5.37
CA GLY A 108 17.79 -6.98 -6.48
C GLY A 108 17.73 -7.90 -7.70
N LYS A 109 18.37 -7.45 -8.78
CA LYS A 109 18.42 -8.15 -10.07
C LYS A 109 19.22 -9.44 -9.95
N GLY A 110 18.55 -10.59 -10.09
CA GLY A 110 19.13 -11.92 -9.85
C GLY A 110 18.79 -12.53 -8.49
N HIS A 111 17.93 -11.87 -7.72
CA HIS A 111 17.37 -12.36 -6.45
C HIS A 111 15.84 -12.42 -6.51
N ASP A 112 15.14 -12.15 -5.40
CA ASP A 112 13.69 -12.29 -5.26
C ASP A 112 12.94 -11.10 -5.91
N GLY A 113 13.66 -10.07 -6.36
CA GLY A 113 13.11 -8.95 -7.15
C GLY A 113 12.90 -7.69 -6.31
N TYR A 114 11.67 -7.14 -6.37
CA TYR A 114 11.22 -6.00 -5.57
C TYR A 114 10.07 -6.46 -4.67
N PHE A 115 10.04 -5.98 -3.43
CA PHE A 115 8.92 -6.21 -2.52
C PHE A 115 7.71 -5.40 -3.01
N THR A 116 6.63 -6.08 -3.40
CA THR A 116 5.46 -5.45 -4.03
C THR A 116 4.28 -5.38 -3.07
N ASN A 117 3.20 -4.73 -3.53
CA ASN A 117 1.95 -4.68 -2.78
C ASN A 117 1.34 -6.07 -2.56
N ASP A 118 1.56 -7.03 -3.46
CA ASP A 118 1.03 -8.38 -3.30
C ASP A 118 1.68 -9.07 -2.08
N GLU A 119 2.99 -8.94 -1.91
CA GLU A 119 3.69 -9.47 -0.74
C GLU A 119 3.24 -8.77 0.56
N ILE A 120 2.95 -7.47 0.53
CA ILE A 120 2.36 -6.74 1.67
C ILE A 120 0.97 -7.29 2.01
N LEU A 121 0.14 -7.54 1.00
CA LEU A 121 -1.20 -8.12 1.18
C LEU A 121 -1.11 -9.55 1.73
N GLU A 122 -0.20 -10.37 1.24
CA GLU A 122 0.04 -11.73 1.76
C GLU A 122 0.53 -11.71 3.21
N GLN A 123 1.49 -10.85 3.53
CA GLN A 123 1.99 -10.67 4.89
C GLN A 123 0.89 -10.20 5.84
N THR A 124 0.05 -9.26 5.41
CA THR A 124 -1.06 -8.72 6.20
C THR A 124 -2.16 -9.76 6.40
N LYS A 125 -2.47 -10.58 5.39
CA LYS A 125 -3.42 -11.71 5.55
C LYS A 125 -2.92 -12.72 6.56
N LYS A 126 -1.62 -13.06 6.51
CA LYS A 126 -1.01 -13.95 7.51
C LYS A 126 -1.11 -13.35 8.92
N ALA A 127 -0.86 -12.05 9.05
CA ALA A 127 -1.03 -11.33 10.31
C ALA A 127 -2.46 -11.44 10.84
N MET A 128 -3.46 -11.22 9.99
CA MET A 128 -4.87 -11.36 10.34
C MET A 128 -5.20 -12.79 10.79
N THR A 129 -4.74 -13.81 10.06
CA THR A 129 -4.97 -15.22 10.44
C THR A 129 -4.41 -15.54 11.82
N ILE A 130 -3.17 -15.15 12.11
CA ILE A 130 -2.56 -15.37 13.42
C ILE A 130 -3.40 -14.69 14.53
N LEU A 131 -3.81 -13.44 14.32
CA LEU A 131 -4.56 -12.68 15.30
C LEU A 131 -5.99 -13.21 15.52
N GLU A 132 -6.66 -13.66 14.46
CA GLU A 132 -7.97 -14.30 14.57
C GLU A 132 -7.93 -15.61 15.36
N GLU A 133 -6.82 -16.35 15.28
CA GLU A 133 -6.63 -17.61 16.02
C GLU A 133 -6.20 -17.37 17.46
N ASP A 134 -5.24 -16.48 17.69
CA ASP A 134 -4.57 -16.32 18.98
C ASP A 134 -5.17 -15.23 19.87
N CYS A 135 -5.82 -14.21 19.29
CA CYS A 135 -6.38 -13.06 20.01
C CYS A 135 -7.81 -12.71 19.52
N PRO A 136 -8.75 -13.67 19.42
CA PRO A 136 -10.07 -13.43 18.84
C PRO A 136 -10.92 -12.41 19.61
N ASP A 137 -10.63 -12.20 20.89
CA ASP A 137 -11.39 -11.30 21.76
C ASP A 137 -10.90 -9.84 21.69
N GLU A 138 -9.89 -9.54 20.88
CA GLU A 138 -9.32 -8.19 20.73
C GLU A 138 -9.61 -7.58 19.36
N ASP A 139 -9.68 -6.25 19.32
CA ASP A 139 -9.68 -5.49 18.09
C ASP A 139 -8.23 -5.19 17.68
N HIS A 140 -7.96 -5.19 16.37
CA HIS A 140 -6.60 -5.05 15.85
C HIS A 140 -6.52 -3.93 14.82
N VAL A 141 -5.58 -3.01 15.02
CA VAL A 141 -5.34 -1.88 14.11
C VAL A 141 -3.95 -2.01 13.52
N PHE A 142 -3.87 -2.14 12.19
CA PHE A 142 -2.61 -2.11 11.45
C PHE A 142 -2.25 -0.69 11.02
N VAL A 143 -1.02 -0.26 11.32
CA VAL A 143 -0.48 1.05 11.00
C VAL A 143 0.66 0.88 10.00
N PHE A 144 0.48 1.49 8.83
CA PHE A 144 1.47 1.56 7.76
C PHE A 144 1.90 3.01 7.53
N ASP A 145 3.06 3.20 6.92
CA ASP A 145 3.45 4.50 6.41
C ASP A 145 2.75 4.82 5.07
N ASN A 146 3.15 5.91 4.40
CA ASN A 146 2.56 6.31 3.12
C ASN A 146 3.43 5.90 1.91
N ALA A 147 4.23 4.85 2.02
CA ALA A 147 4.99 4.33 0.89
C ALA A 147 4.04 3.98 -0.26
N THR A 148 4.51 4.19 -1.49
CA THR A 148 3.67 4.02 -2.69
C THR A 148 3.14 2.60 -2.85
N THR A 149 3.84 1.61 -2.30
CA THR A 149 3.46 0.21 -2.26
C THR A 149 2.25 -0.03 -1.33
N HIS A 150 2.14 0.65 -0.19
CA HIS A 150 0.96 0.57 0.69
C HIS A 150 -0.24 1.33 0.12
N LEU A 151 0.01 2.41 -0.63
CA LEU A 151 -1.04 3.23 -1.25
C LEU A 151 -1.50 2.71 -2.62
N LYS A 152 -1.01 1.55 -3.05
CA LYS A 152 -1.35 0.99 -4.36
C LYS A 152 -2.85 0.61 -4.38
N CYS A 153 -3.59 1.17 -5.34
CA CYS A 153 -4.94 0.72 -5.65
C CYS A 153 -4.91 -0.58 -6.50
N ALA A 154 -6.06 -1.23 -6.63
CA ALA A 154 -6.21 -2.36 -7.56
C ALA A 154 -5.71 -2.02 -8.97
N ASP A 155 -5.20 -3.02 -9.69
CA ASP A 155 -4.56 -2.84 -10.99
C ASP A 155 -5.49 -2.21 -12.04
N ASP A 156 -6.82 -2.39 -11.91
CA ASP A 156 -7.86 -1.84 -12.78
C ASP A 156 -8.57 -0.61 -12.18
N ALA A 157 -8.08 -0.09 -11.04
CA ALA A 157 -8.73 0.99 -10.30
C ALA A 157 -8.83 2.29 -11.10
N LEU A 158 -9.84 3.08 -10.75
CA LEU A 158 -10.18 4.34 -11.40
C LEU A 158 -9.16 5.43 -11.06
N SER A 159 -8.56 6.03 -12.09
CA SER A 159 -7.75 7.25 -11.94
C SER A 159 -8.26 8.33 -12.88
N ALA A 160 -9.09 9.24 -12.34
CA ALA A 160 -9.69 10.34 -13.10
C ALA A 160 -8.65 11.21 -13.80
N HIS A 161 -7.45 11.36 -13.21
CA HIS A 161 -6.35 12.12 -13.79
C HIS A 161 -5.82 11.55 -15.12
N CYS A 162 -5.92 10.23 -15.29
CA CYS A 162 -5.36 9.54 -16.46
C CYS A 162 -6.42 9.25 -17.53
N MET A 163 -7.70 9.47 -17.24
CA MET A 163 -8.79 9.15 -18.16
C MET A 163 -8.88 10.19 -19.29
N PRO A 164 -9.01 9.75 -20.56
CA PRO A 164 -9.24 10.67 -21.66
C PRO A 164 -10.66 11.24 -21.62
N LYS A 165 -10.82 12.48 -22.06
CA LYS A 165 -12.13 13.16 -22.10
C LYS A 165 -13.14 12.42 -23.00
N SER A 166 -12.66 11.99 -24.17
CA SER A 166 -13.45 11.41 -25.25
C SER A 166 -13.14 9.92 -25.44
N CYS A 167 -13.94 9.26 -26.28
CA CYS A 167 -13.71 7.87 -26.65
C CYS A 167 -12.29 7.68 -27.22
N HIS A 168 -11.58 6.67 -26.74
CA HIS A 168 -10.20 6.38 -27.14
C HIS A 168 -9.86 4.90 -26.92
N PRO A 169 -9.00 4.29 -27.76
CA PRO A 169 -8.35 3.01 -27.44
C PRO A 169 -7.38 3.23 -26.28
N TRP A 170 -7.90 3.21 -25.06
CA TRP A 170 -7.20 3.54 -23.82
C TRP A 170 -7.54 2.52 -22.75
N GLY A 171 -6.59 2.26 -21.86
CA GLY A 171 -6.72 1.33 -20.73
C GLY A 171 -5.59 1.56 -19.72
N VAL A 172 -5.70 0.90 -18.57
CA VAL A 172 -4.70 0.98 -17.50
C VAL A 172 -3.51 0.10 -17.87
N GLU A 173 -2.30 0.66 -17.78
CA GLU A 173 -1.07 -0.09 -18.04
C GLU A 173 -0.63 -0.85 -16.78
N ILE A 174 -0.59 -2.17 -16.89
CA ILE A 174 -0.15 -3.05 -15.80
C ILE A 174 1.07 -3.83 -16.23
N ASN A 175 1.90 -4.23 -15.27
CA ASN A 175 3.01 -5.12 -15.56
C ASN A 175 2.48 -6.54 -15.81
N VAL A 176 2.98 -7.21 -16.83
CA VAL A 176 2.63 -8.60 -17.14
C VAL A 176 3.31 -9.50 -16.12
N LYS A 177 2.53 -10.40 -15.51
CA LYS A 177 3.02 -11.45 -14.61
C LYS A 177 2.89 -12.81 -15.30
N ASP A 178 3.79 -13.73 -14.99
CA ASP A 178 3.72 -15.13 -15.44
C ASP A 178 2.76 -15.96 -14.56
N VAL A 179 2.69 -17.27 -14.81
CA VAL A 179 1.83 -18.19 -14.04
C VAL A 179 2.23 -18.32 -12.57
N GLU A 180 3.44 -17.92 -12.20
CA GLU A 180 3.95 -17.91 -10.82
C GLU A 180 3.78 -16.52 -10.16
N GLY A 181 3.18 -15.55 -10.86
CA GLY A 181 3.00 -14.18 -10.38
C GLY A 181 4.24 -13.29 -10.54
N LYS A 182 5.32 -13.78 -11.16
CA LYS A 182 6.56 -13.02 -11.35
C LYS A 182 6.49 -12.11 -12.56
N LEU A 183 7.16 -10.97 -12.48
CA LEU A 183 7.23 -10.00 -13.57
C LEU A 183 7.89 -10.59 -14.82
N VAL A 184 7.20 -10.50 -15.96
CA VAL A 184 7.75 -10.87 -17.27
C VAL A 184 8.55 -9.69 -17.81
N TYR A 185 9.79 -9.93 -18.24
CA TYR A 185 10.67 -8.90 -18.79
C TYR A 185 10.78 -9.02 -20.31
N GLY A 186 10.67 -7.89 -21.00
CA GLY A 186 10.83 -7.81 -22.44
C GLY A 186 12.30 -7.66 -22.86
N ALA A 187 12.53 -7.47 -24.15
CA ALA A 187 13.84 -7.12 -24.68
C ALA A 187 14.40 -5.90 -23.92
N HIS A 188 15.67 -5.95 -23.52
CA HIS A 188 16.36 -4.94 -22.70
C HIS A 188 16.07 -4.96 -21.19
N GLY A 189 15.37 -5.96 -20.66
CA GLY A 189 15.21 -6.14 -19.21
C GLY A 189 14.25 -5.12 -18.55
N LYS A 190 13.35 -4.52 -19.34
CA LYS A 190 12.22 -3.74 -18.82
C LYS A 190 11.02 -4.65 -18.58
N PRO A 191 10.24 -4.47 -17.50
CA PRO A 191 8.99 -5.18 -17.31
C PRO A 191 8.09 -5.01 -18.54
N MET A 192 7.54 -6.11 -19.05
CA MET A 192 6.50 -6.07 -20.07
C MET A 192 5.26 -5.45 -19.47
N LYS A 193 4.59 -4.62 -20.25
CA LYS A 193 3.33 -4.00 -19.87
C LYS A 193 2.23 -4.42 -20.83
N GLN A 194 1.03 -4.57 -20.29
CA GLN A 194 -0.19 -4.74 -21.08
C GLN A 194 -1.21 -3.69 -20.66
N LYS A 195 -2.12 -3.35 -21.58
CA LYS A 195 -3.24 -2.48 -21.29
C LYS A 195 -4.45 -3.32 -20.95
N ILE A 196 -5.02 -3.10 -19.78
CA ILE A 196 -6.29 -3.70 -19.39
C ILE A 196 -7.40 -2.64 -19.43
N PRO A 197 -8.65 -3.05 -19.68
CA PRO A 197 -9.80 -2.19 -19.45
C PRO A 197 -9.82 -1.75 -17.99
N MET A 198 -10.31 -0.54 -17.77
CA MET A 198 -10.58 -0.04 -16.44
C MET A 198 -11.76 -0.79 -15.80
N GLY A 199 -11.72 -0.96 -14.48
CA GLY A 199 -12.82 -1.56 -13.73
C GLY A 199 -14.13 -0.81 -13.93
N ASN A 200 -15.26 -1.52 -13.78
CA ASN A 200 -16.57 -0.89 -13.88
C ASN A 200 -16.83 0.00 -12.67
N GLY A 201 -17.51 1.13 -12.88
CA GLY A 201 -18.11 1.89 -11.80
C GLY A 201 -19.44 1.30 -11.36
N THR A 202 -20.16 2.04 -10.52
CA THR A 202 -21.49 1.68 -10.03
C THR A 202 -22.41 2.88 -10.17
N PHE A 203 -23.63 2.66 -10.64
CA PHE A 203 -24.69 3.67 -10.64
C PHE A 203 -25.33 3.80 -9.26
N ALA A 204 -26.12 4.85 -9.04
CA ALA A 204 -26.81 5.09 -7.77
C ALA A 204 -27.81 3.97 -7.38
N ASP A 205 -28.30 3.21 -8.36
CA ASP A 205 -29.16 2.05 -8.17
C ASP A 205 -28.38 0.75 -7.86
N GLY A 206 -27.06 0.83 -7.75
CA GLY A 206 -26.18 -0.32 -7.50
C GLY A 206 -25.80 -1.11 -8.76
N SER A 207 -26.34 -0.77 -9.93
CA SER A 207 -26.04 -1.49 -11.17
C SER A 207 -24.62 -1.16 -11.69
N PRO A 208 -23.94 -2.10 -12.39
CA PRO A 208 -22.60 -1.86 -12.92
C PRO A 208 -22.59 -0.80 -14.03
N HIS A 209 -21.76 0.22 -13.86
CA HIS A 209 -21.49 1.24 -14.86
C HIS A 209 -20.26 0.87 -15.68
N LYS A 210 -20.48 0.34 -16.89
CA LYS A 210 -19.40 -0.04 -17.82
C LYS A 210 -18.74 1.19 -18.43
N PHE A 211 -17.43 1.34 -18.24
CA PHE A 211 -16.65 2.46 -18.78
C PHE A 211 -16.05 2.21 -20.16
N CYS A 212 -16.02 0.95 -20.59
CA CYS A 212 -15.69 0.58 -21.96
C CYS A 212 -16.94 0.23 -22.76
N HIS A 213 -16.89 0.41 -24.07
CA HIS A 213 -17.97 0.02 -24.97
C HIS A 213 -18.12 -1.50 -25.02
N PRO A 214 -19.37 -2.02 -24.99
CA PRO A 214 -19.63 -3.46 -24.99
C PRO A 214 -19.31 -4.10 -26.35
N PRO A 215 -19.18 -5.44 -26.40
CA PRO A 215 -19.11 -6.18 -27.65
C PRO A 215 -20.28 -5.83 -28.57
N GLY A 216 -20.02 -5.70 -29.88
CA GLY A 216 -21.02 -5.32 -30.88
C GLY A 216 -21.19 -3.81 -31.12
N HIS A 217 -20.56 -2.95 -30.30
CA HIS A 217 -20.43 -1.53 -30.61
C HIS A 217 -19.33 -1.28 -31.66
N LYS A 218 -19.45 -0.20 -32.46
CA LYS A 218 -18.42 0.20 -33.45
C LYS A 218 -17.03 0.41 -32.82
N ASP A 219 -17.01 0.88 -31.57
CA ASP A 219 -15.82 1.14 -30.77
C ASP A 219 -15.68 0.12 -29.63
N ALA A 220 -16.11 -1.14 -29.83
CA ALA A 220 -16.09 -2.17 -28.79
C ALA A 220 -14.71 -2.29 -28.12
N GLY A 221 -14.71 -2.33 -26.78
CA GLY A 221 -13.49 -2.38 -25.96
C GLY A 221 -12.80 -1.03 -25.74
N PHE A 222 -13.15 0.02 -26.49
CA PHE A 222 -12.60 1.35 -26.24
C PHE A 222 -13.22 1.97 -25.00
N PHE A 223 -12.43 2.78 -24.30
CA PHE A 223 -12.91 3.58 -23.18
C PHE A 223 -13.86 4.65 -23.71
N LYS A 224 -15.04 4.81 -23.11
CA LYS A 224 -16.12 5.72 -23.56
C LYS A 224 -15.75 7.20 -23.51
N GLY A 225 -14.81 7.57 -22.63
CA GLY A 225 -14.46 8.94 -22.31
C GLY A 225 -15.17 9.47 -21.07
N MET A 226 -14.47 10.27 -20.26
CA MET A 226 -15.01 10.84 -19.02
C MET A 226 -16.31 11.62 -19.22
N ALA A 227 -16.41 12.38 -20.32
CA ALA A 227 -17.61 13.19 -20.55
C ALA A 227 -18.85 12.32 -20.77
N THR A 228 -18.72 11.24 -21.53
CA THR A 228 -19.79 10.26 -21.74
C THR A 228 -20.19 9.59 -20.43
N ILE A 229 -19.21 9.11 -19.66
CA ILE A 229 -19.43 8.43 -18.37
C ILE A 229 -20.16 9.36 -17.39
N LEU A 230 -19.75 10.62 -17.27
CA LEU A 230 -20.40 11.59 -16.38
C LEU A 230 -21.81 11.96 -16.85
N THR A 231 -22.02 12.11 -18.17
CA THR A 231 -23.37 12.31 -18.73
C THR A 231 -24.28 11.10 -18.47
N GLU A 232 -23.76 9.87 -18.58
CA GLU A 232 -24.49 8.63 -18.24
C GLU A 232 -24.89 8.61 -16.75
N GLN A 233 -24.11 9.25 -15.87
CA GLN A 233 -24.45 9.44 -14.45
C GLN A 233 -25.39 10.63 -14.17
N GLY A 234 -25.79 11.37 -15.21
CA GLY A 234 -26.71 12.51 -15.08
C GLY A 234 -26.05 13.87 -14.83
N PHE A 235 -24.72 13.98 -14.98
CA PHE A 235 -24.02 15.26 -14.87
C PHE A 235 -23.98 16.02 -16.21
N ASP A 236 -24.13 17.34 -16.17
CA ASP A 236 -23.90 18.20 -17.35
C ASP A 236 -22.41 18.43 -17.56
N THR A 237 -21.90 17.96 -18.71
CA THR A 237 -20.49 18.03 -19.08
C THR A 237 -20.17 19.12 -20.10
N LEU A 238 -21.16 19.92 -20.51
CA LEU A 238 -21.01 20.92 -21.56
C LEU A 238 -20.01 22.02 -21.15
N GLY A 239 -19.01 22.25 -22.00
CA GLY A 239 -17.96 23.25 -21.77
C GLY A 239 -16.91 22.87 -20.71
N LEU A 240 -17.01 21.71 -20.06
CA LEU A 240 -16.04 21.27 -19.07
C LEU A 240 -14.75 20.75 -19.72
N LYS A 241 -13.59 21.11 -19.18
CA LYS A 241 -12.29 20.57 -19.61
C LYS A 241 -11.95 19.31 -18.80
N ALA A 242 -11.17 18.38 -19.37
CA ALA A 242 -10.66 17.24 -18.59
C ALA A 242 -9.64 17.70 -17.53
N GLN A 243 -8.77 18.66 -17.87
CA GLN A 243 -7.78 19.21 -16.94
C GLN A 243 -7.51 20.70 -17.19
N CYS A 244 -6.99 21.41 -16.17
CA CYS A 244 -6.45 22.77 -16.37
C CYS A 244 -5.06 22.67 -16.97
N HIS A 245 -4.69 23.60 -17.85
CA HIS A 245 -3.34 23.70 -18.40
C HIS A 245 -2.27 23.96 -17.33
N ASN A 246 -2.62 24.59 -16.20
CA ASN A 246 -1.66 25.12 -15.23
C ASN A 246 -1.78 24.54 -13.80
N SER A 247 -2.60 23.51 -13.56
CA SER A 247 -2.72 22.93 -12.22
C SER A 247 -2.64 21.40 -12.27
N LYS A 248 -1.60 20.85 -11.65
CA LYS A 248 -1.56 19.42 -11.28
C LYS A 248 -2.54 19.08 -10.15
N ALA A 249 -3.04 20.10 -9.44
CA ALA A 249 -4.03 19.96 -8.38
C ALA A 249 -5.48 20.09 -8.89
N PHE A 250 -6.39 19.37 -8.23
CA PHE A 250 -7.85 19.47 -8.41
C PHE A 250 -8.40 20.84 -7.96
N ASP A 251 -7.67 21.58 -7.12
CA ASP A 251 -8.10 22.82 -6.47
C ASP A 251 -8.06 24.08 -7.37
N CYS A 252 -8.28 23.92 -8.68
CA CYS A 252 -8.35 25.07 -9.57
C CYS A 252 -9.74 25.71 -9.50
N VAL A 253 -9.90 26.62 -8.54
CA VAL A 253 -11.16 27.33 -8.24
C VAL A 253 -11.70 28.12 -9.44
N THR A 254 -10.86 28.47 -10.41
CA THR A 254 -11.21 29.30 -11.57
C THR A 254 -11.63 28.51 -12.81
N CYS A 255 -11.39 27.20 -12.89
CA CYS A 255 -11.64 26.41 -14.10
C CYS A 255 -12.74 25.37 -13.86
N ARG A 256 -13.80 25.40 -14.69
CA ARG A 256 -14.80 24.32 -14.71
C ARG A 256 -14.21 23.06 -15.39
N LYS A 257 -14.20 21.93 -14.68
CA LYS A 257 -13.58 20.67 -15.12
C LYS A 257 -14.48 19.47 -14.86
N LEU A 258 -14.18 18.37 -15.54
CA LEU A 258 -14.69 17.03 -15.21
C LEU A 258 -13.93 16.55 -13.96
N VAL A 259 -14.53 16.68 -12.78
CA VAL A 259 -14.03 16.16 -11.50
C VAL A 259 -15.17 15.41 -10.83
#